data_AF-A0AAI9FV97-F1
#
_entry.id   AF-A0AAI9FV97-F1
#
_cell.length_a   1.000
_cell.length_b   1.000
_cell.length_c   1.000
_cell.angle_alpha   90.00
_cell.angle_beta   90.00
_cell.angle_gamma   90.00
#
_symmetry.space_group_name_H-M   'P 1'
#
loop_
_entity.id
_entity.type
_entity.pdbx_description
1 polymer ?
#
loop_
_entity_poly.entity_id
_entity_poly.type
_entity_poly.pdbx_seq_one_letter_code
_entity_poly.pdbx_strand_id
1 'polypeptide(L)'
;MSQSSKAKRDKRKKQQAKRPFLRLNAQQQVQNHAVLTNEDGQVVAAIGLQGREWLLAIGGQTMGNAENPVPMLAMLKHLANVQEKEGRKVNLEYSELLQKLLDTLAAESEQTADEYLDKLVAEFEGVDAAEGEEGEAVEGDAAEEAAAEAAPAADSDSKPQA
;
A
#
# COMPACT_ATOMS: atom_id res chain seq x y z
N MET A 1 -23.99 -47.34 -36.60
CA MET A 1 -23.53 -46.08 -35.96
C MET A 1 -22.23 -45.65 -36.63
N SER A 2 -22.12 -44.43 -37.19
CA SER A 2 -20.96 -44.05 -38.02
C SER A 2 -19.82 -43.40 -37.21
N GLN A 3 -18.58 -43.86 -37.47
CA GLN A 3 -17.33 -43.35 -36.85
C GLN A 3 -17.08 -41.86 -37.12
N SER A 4 -17.53 -41.36 -38.28
CA SER A 4 -17.32 -39.98 -38.71
C SER A 4 -18.06 -38.96 -37.83
N SER A 5 -19.16 -39.35 -37.17
CA SER A 5 -19.87 -38.48 -36.21
C SER A 5 -19.12 -38.28 -34.90
N LYS A 6 -18.36 -39.27 -34.41
CA LYS A 6 -17.51 -39.11 -33.22
C LYS A 6 -16.34 -38.18 -33.50
N ALA A 7 -15.64 -38.38 -34.63
CA ALA A 7 -14.51 -37.55 -35.03
C ALA A 7 -14.88 -36.06 -35.17
N LYS A 8 -16.04 -35.74 -35.74
CA LYS A 8 -16.50 -34.34 -35.90
C LYS A 8 -16.89 -33.71 -34.56
N ARG A 9 -17.46 -34.48 -33.64
CA ARG A 9 -17.84 -34.02 -32.29
C ARG A 9 -16.59 -33.78 -31.42
N ASP A 10 -15.61 -34.66 -31.46
CA ASP A 10 -14.33 -34.46 -30.73
C ASP A 10 -13.53 -33.28 -31.27
N LYS A 11 -13.49 -33.09 -32.60
CA LYS A 11 -12.84 -31.91 -33.19
C LYS A 11 -13.52 -30.62 -32.73
N ARG A 12 -14.85 -30.59 -32.64
CA ARG A 12 -15.58 -29.44 -32.09
C ARG A 12 -15.32 -29.23 -30.60
N LYS A 13 -15.29 -30.29 -29.79
CA LYS A 13 -15.02 -30.21 -28.34
C LYS A 13 -13.58 -29.75 -28.05
N LYS A 14 -12.63 -30.09 -28.94
CA LYS A 14 -11.22 -29.68 -28.84
C LYS A 14 -10.96 -28.28 -29.40
N GLN A 15 -11.74 -27.84 -30.39
CA GLN A 15 -11.68 -26.47 -30.94
C GLN A 15 -12.50 -25.45 -30.16
N GLN A 16 -13.38 -25.89 -29.27
CA GLN A 16 -14.07 -24.97 -28.37
C GLN A 16 -13.03 -24.41 -27.40
N ALA A 17 -12.72 -23.12 -27.55
CA ALA A 17 -11.85 -22.40 -26.62
C ALA A 17 -12.38 -22.64 -25.20
N LYS A 18 -11.51 -23.14 -24.31
CA LYS A 18 -11.86 -23.29 -22.90
C LYS A 18 -12.25 -21.90 -22.41
N ARG A 19 -13.55 -21.71 -22.15
CA ARG A 19 -14.04 -20.49 -21.52
C ARG A 19 -13.28 -20.33 -20.20
N PRO A 20 -12.67 -19.16 -19.92
CA PRO A 20 -12.01 -18.95 -18.65
C PRO A 20 -13.05 -19.14 -17.54
N PHE A 21 -12.86 -20.17 -16.73
CA PHE A 21 -13.66 -20.38 -15.54
C PHE A 21 -13.21 -19.36 -14.51
N LEU A 22 -14.07 -18.40 -14.19
CA LEU A 22 -13.87 -17.54 -13.03
C LEU A 22 -13.84 -18.46 -11.81
N ARG A 23 -12.66 -18.60 -11.21
CA ARG A 23 -12.51 -19.34 -9.95
C ARG A 23 -13.23 -18.51 -8.89
N LEU A 24 -14.16 -19.13 -8.17
CA LEU A 24 -14.93 -18.48 -7.12
C LEU A 24 -14.05 -17.94 -5.97
N ASN A 25 -12.79 -18.39 -5.89
CA ASN A 25 -11.75 -17.93 -4.96
C ASN A 25 -10.57 -17.21 -5.65
N ALA A 26 -10.72 -16.73 -6.90
CA ALA A 26 -9.73 -15.79 -7.41
C ALA A 26 -9.85 -14.51 -6.57
N GLN A 27 -8.81 -14.12 -5.84
CA GLN A 27 -8.74 -12.79 -5.21
C GLN A 27 -9.28 -11.78 -6.22
N GLN A 28 -10.34 -11.07 -5.84
CA GLN A 28 -10.97 -10.08 -6.70
C GLN A 28 -9.87 -9.13 -7.18
N GLN A 29 -9.76 -8.93 -8.50
CA GLN A 29 -8.73 -8.05 -9.02
C GLN A 29 -8.94 -6.64 -8.48
N VAL A 30 -7.93 -6.11 -7.79
CA VAL A 30 -7.92 -4.74 -7.29
C VAL A 30 -7.97 -3.80 -8.49
N GLN A 31 -9.01 -2.96 -8.54
CA GLN A 31 -9.13 -1.92 -9.56
C GLN A 31 -8.54 -0.63 -9.02
N ASN A 32 -7.50 -0.10 -9.67
CA ASN A 32 -6.88 1.15 -9.22
C ASN A 32 -7.76 2.35 -9.60
N HIS A 33 -8.00 3.22 -8.62
CA HIS A 33 -8.91 4.36 -8.73
C HIS A 33 -8.25 5.70 -8.39
N ALA A 34 -7.13 5.69 -7.67
CA ALA A 34 -6.19 6.80 -7.62
C ALA A 34 -4.77 6.25 -7.65
N VAL A 35 -3.87 6.93 -8.34
CA VAL A 35 -2.47 6.52 -8.46
C VAL A 35 -1.58 7.75 -8.32
N LEU A 36 -0.62 7.67 -7.40
CA LEU A 36 0.47 8.61 -7.25
C LEU A 36 1.72 8.03 -7.90
N THR A 37 2.28 8.76 -8.86
CA THR A 37 3.50 8.37 -9.58
C THR A 37 4.59 9.40 -9.38
N ASN A 38 5.85 8.94 -9.33
CA ASN A 38 7.03 9.80 -9.35
C ASN A 38 7.41 10.22 -10.77
N GLU A 39 8.42 11.08 -10.89
CA GLU A 39 9.05 11.46 -12.16
C GLU A 39 9.47 10.27 -13.03
N ASP A 40 9.93 9.19 -12.40
CA ASP A 40 10.33 7.95 -13.08
C ASP A 40 9.14 7.10 -13.56
N GLY A 41 7.90 7.56 -13.34
CA GLY A 41 6.68 6.81 -13.63
C GLY A 41 6.44 5.62 -12.69
N GLN A 42 7.18 5.56 -11.58
CA GLN A 42 7.01 4.54 -10.55
C GLN A 42 5.83 4.88 -9.65
N VAL A 43 4.98 3.90 -9.37
CA VAL A 43 3.84 4.06 -8.47
C VAL A 43 4.34 4.09 -7.02
N VAL A 44 4.15 5.23 -6.35
CA VAL A 44 4.46 5.37 -4.93
C VAL A 44 3.28 4.97 -4.07
N ALA A 45 2.08 5.41 -4.44
CA ALA A 45 0.87 5.08 -3.72
C ALA A 45 -0.29 4.86 -4.69
N ALA A 46 -1.23 4.02 -4.32
CA ALA A 46 -2.43 3.79 -5.09
C ALA A 46 -3.61 3.47 -4.16
N ILE A 47 -4.79 3.96 -4.53
CA ILE A 47 -6.05 3.54 -3.93
C ILE A 47 -6.74 2.61 -4.91
N GLY A 48 -7.07 1.42 -4.45
CA GLY A 48 -7.75 0.40 -5.24
C GLY A 48 -9.05 -0.07 -4.60
N LEU A 49 -10.00 -0.51 -5.41
CA LEU A 49 -11.24 -1.13 -4.95
C LEU A 49 -11.13 -2.65 -5.12
N GLN A 50 -11.23 -3.38 -4.01
CA GLN A 50 -11.27 -4.84 -3.99
C GLN A 50 -12.64 -5.32 -3.49
N GLY A 51 -13.48 -5.72 -4.43
CA GLY A 51 -14.84 -6.17 -4.14
C GLY A 51 -15.73 -5.00 -3.70
N ARG A 52 -15.71 -4.68 -2.40
CA ARG A 52 -16.46 -3.55 -1.80
C ARG A 52 -15.60 -2.69 -0.87
N GLU A 53 -14.38 -3.13 -0.60
CA GLU A 53 -13.47 -2.43 0.31
C GLU A 53 -12.46 -1.64 -0.51
N TRP A 54 -12.20 -0.42 -0.08
CA TRP A 54 -11.13 0.40 -0.60
C TRP A 54 -9.83 0.00 0.09
N LEU A 55 -8.76 -0.05 -0.68
CA LEU A 55 -7.42 -0.42 -0.27
C LEU A 55 -6.49 0.73 -0.58
N LEU A 56 -5.69 1.14 0.39
CA LEU A 56 -4.55 2.02 0.18
C LEU A 56 -3.29 1.16 0.12
N ALA A 57 -2.54 1.27 -0.97
CA ALA A 57 -1.25 0.63 -1.14
C ALA A 57 -0.15 1.68 -1.33
N ILE A 58 0.96 1.55 -0.60
CA ILE A 58 2.14 2.40 -0.71
C ILE A 58 3.34 1.49 -1.01
N GLY A 59 4.13 1.82 -2.03
CA GLY A 59 5.27 1.01 -2.48
C GLY A 59 4.91 -0.42 -2.90
N GLY A 60 3.66 -0.65 -3.32
CA GLY A 60 3.16 -1.99 -3.65
C GLY A 60 2.70 -2.83 -2.45
N GLN A 61 2.75 -2.29 -1.23
CA GLN A 61 2.24 -2.93 -0.02
C GLN A 61 0.93 -2.27 0.42
N THR A 62 -0.09 -3.06 0.74
CA THR A 62 -1.35 -2.55 1.28
C THR A 62 -1.15 -2.06 2.70
N MET A 63 -1.33 -0.76 2.94
CA MET A 63 -1.18 -0.14 4.27
C MET A 63 -2.50 -0.05 5.04
N GLY A 64 -3.64 -0.07 4.35
CA GLY A 64 -4.94 -0.02 5.01
C GLY A 64 -6.09 -0.37 4.09
N ASN A 65 -7.21 -0.74 4.70
CA ASN A 65 -8.49 -0.93 4.05
C ASN A 65 -9.57 -0.08 4.74
N ALA A 66 -10.54 0.41 3.99
CA ALA A 66 -11.63 1.22 4.51
C ALA A 66 -12.87 1.10 3.63
N GLU A 67 -14.02 1.47 4.21
CA GLU A 67 -15.29 1.53 3.49
C GLU A 67 -15.43 2.83 2.68
N ASN A 68 -14.76 3.90 3.12
CA ASN A 68 -14.77 5.21 2.47
C ASN A 68 -13.37 5.56 1.94
N PRO A 69 -13.21 5.86 0.63
CA PRO A 69 -11.91 6.18 0.06
C PRO A 69 -11.48 7.63 0.28
N VAL A 70 -12.37 8.52 0.73
CA VAL A 70 -12.06 9.95 0.83
C VAL A 70 -10.95 10.26 1.85
N PRO A 71 -10.94 9.67 3.06
CA PRO A 71 -9.81 9.82 3.98
C PRO A 71 -8.48 9.31 3.40
N MET A 72 -8.51 8.21 2.64
CA MET A 72 -7.31 7.69 1.96
C MET A 72 -6.82 8.66 0.88
N LEU A 73 -7.74 9.29 0.15
CA LEU A 73 -7.43 10.29 -0.87
C LEU A 73 -6.78 11.52 -0.22
N ALA A 74 -7.31 11.99 0.90
CA ALA A 74 -6.72 13.09 1.66
C ALA A 74 -5.28 12.74 2.09
N MET A 75 -5.06 11.54 2.65
CA MET A 75 -3.72 11.06 3.00
C MET A 75 -2.78 10.98 1.79
N LEU A 76 -3.29 10.58 0.63
CA LEU A 76 -2.50 10.49 -0.60
C LEU A 76 -2.16 11.87 -1.18
N LYS A 77 -3.09 12.84 -1.10
CA LYS A 77 -2.84 14.25 -1.43
C LYS A 77 -1.85 14.90 -0.46
N HIS A 78 -1.93 14.60 0.83
CA HIS A 78 -0.96 15.03 1.83
C HIS A 78 0.45 14.50 1.49
N LEU A 79 0.56 13.20 1.21
CA LEU A 79 1.82 12.59 0.81
C LEU A 79 2.39 13.22 -0.46
N ALA A 80 1.55 13.56 -1.43
CA ALA A 80 1.97 14.29 -2.63
C ALA A 80 2.57 15.67 -2.28
N ASN A 81 1.89 16.45 -1.43
CA ASN A 81 2.36 17.76 -1.00
C ASN A 81 3.71 17.67 -0.26
N VAL A 82 3.90 16.65 0.58
CA VAL A 82 5.17 16.41 1.29
C VAL A 82 6.30 16.11 0.30
N GLN A 83 6.06 15.23 -0.68
CA GLN A 83 7.06 14.93 -1.71
C GLN A 83 7.44 16.14 -2.55
N GLU A 84 6.48 17.00 -2.91
CA GLU A 84 6.76 18.24 -3.63
C GLU A 84 7.58 19.23 -2.80
N LYS A 85 7.31 19.34 -1.48
CA LYS A 85 8.11 20.15 -0.55
C LYS A 85 9.56 19.66 -0.47
N GLU A 86 9.79 18.36 -0.57
CA GLU A 86 11.12 17.74 -0.64
C GLU A 86 11.78 17.85 -2.02
N GLY A 87 11.10 18.48 -3.00
CA GLY A 87 11.62 18.68 -4.35
C GLY A 87 11.44 17.49 -5.28
N ARG A 88 10.68 16.47 -4.89
CA ARG A 88 10.32 15.33 -5.75
C ARG A 88 9.04 15.67 -6.50
N LYS A 89 9.06 15.65 -7.84
CA LYS A 89 7.81 15.84 -8.59
C LYS A 89 7.01 14.55 -8.59
N VAL A 90 5.73 14.70 -8.27
CA VAL A 90 4.77 13.61 -8.24
C VAL A 90 3.57 13.98 -9.11
N ASN A 91 2.91 12.97 -9.65
CA ASN A 91 1.68 13.14 -10.41
C ASN A 91 0.60 12.28 -9.77
N LEU A 92 -0.51 12.92 -9.45
CA LEU A 92 -1.67 12.30 -8.84
C LEU A 92 -2.82 12.23 -9.84
N GLU A 93 -3.17 11.01 -10.22
CA GLU A 93 -4.31 10.71 -11.09
C GLU A 93 -5.50 10.17 -10.32
N TYR A 94 -6.70 10.64 -10.67
CA TYR A 94 -7.97 10.20 -10.08
C TYR A 94 -8.89 9.60 -11.15
N SER A 95 -9.62 8.55 -10.77
CA SER A 95 -10.68 7.98 -11.61
C SER A 95 -12.00 8.75 -11.46
N GLU A 96 -12.82 8.75 -12.52
CA GLU A 96 -14.14 9.40 -12.51
C GLU A 96 -15.07 8.87 -11.41
N LEU A 97 -14.95 7.59 -11.06
CA LEU A 97 -15.76 6.98 -10.00
C LEU A 97 -15.43 7.60 -8.65
N LEU A 98 -14.14 7.77 -8.37
CA LEU A 98 -13.66 8.38 -7.13
C LEU A 98 -14.05 9.86 -7.05
N GLN A 99 -13.94 10.59 -8.16
CA GLN A 99 -14.37 11.99 -8.26
C GLN A 99 -15.87 12.14 -7.96
N LYS A 100 -16.73 11.32 -8.59
CA LYS A 100 -18.17 11.34 -8.33
C LYS A 100 -18.51 11.05 -6.87
N LEU A 101 -17.84 10.07 -6.25
CA LEU A 101 -18.05 9.76 -4.83
C LEU A 101 -17.63 10.91 -3.93
N LEU A 102 -16.51 11.54 -4.24
CA LEU A 102 -16.05 12.73 -3.53
C LEU A 102 -17.07 13.86 -3.65
N ASP A 103 -17.57 14.14 -4.85
CA ASP A 103 -18.58 15.17 -5.09
C ASP A 103 -19.86 14.90 -4.29
N THR A 104 -20.31 13.64 -4.23
CA THR A 104 -21.50 13.28 -3.45
C THR A 104 -21.30 13.49 -1.95
N LEU A 105 -20.14 13.10 -1.41
CA LEU A 105 -19.83 13.23 0.01
C LEU A 105 -19.59 14.68 0.42
N ALA A 106 -18.99 15.48 -0.46
CA ALA A 106 -18.82 16.91 -0.27
C ALA A 106 -20.16 17.64 -0.26
N ALA A 107 -21.06 17.27 -1.18
CA ALA A 107 -22.44 17.79 -1.21
C ALA A 107 -23.22 17.43 0.07
N GLU A 108 -23.03 16.23 0.63
CA GLU A 108 -23.60 15.84 1.94
C GLU A 108 -23.04 16.67 3.09
N SER A 109 -21.79 17.14 2.97
CA SER A 109 -21.11 17.98 3.96
C SER A 109 -21.29 19.48 3.72
N GLU A 110 -22.17 19.85 2.78
CA GLU A 110 -22.44 21.24 2.33
C GLU A 110 -21.18 22.01 1.89
N GLN A 111 -20.14 21.29 1.42
CA GLN A 111 -18.85 21.82 1.01
C GLN A 111 -18.56 21.48 -0.45
N THR A 112 -17.63 22.20 -1.08
CA THR A 112 -17.09 21.77 -2.37
C THR A 112 -16.12 20.60 -2.19
N ALA A 113 -15.94 19.79 -3.24
CA ALA A 113 -15.05 18.62 -3.21
C ALA A 113 -13.62 18.98 -2.77
N ASP A 114 -13.11 20.11 -3.28
CA ASP A 114 -11.77 20.60 -2.94
C ASP A 114 -11.69 21.10 -1.49
N GLU A 115 -12.67 21.89 -1.01
CA GLU A 115 -12.69 22.36 0.38
C GLU A 115 -12.79 21.21 1.39
N TYR A 116 -13.62 20.21 1.09
CA TYR A 116 -13.76 19.04 1.94
C TYR A 116 -12.46 18.24 2.01
N LEU A 117 -11.78 18.05 0.87
CA LEU A 117 -10.46 17.41 0.85
C LEU A 117 -9.40 18.23 1.56
N ASP A 118 -9.35 19.54 1.34
CA ASP A 118 -8.34 20.42 1.94
C ASP A 118 -8.48 20.44 3.47
N LYS A 119 -9.72 20.43 3.98
CA LYS A 119 -9.98 20.28 5.42
C LYS A 119 -9.43 18.97 5.97
N LEU A 120 -9.70 17.85 5.29
CA LEU A 120 -9.19 16.54 5.72
C LEU A 120 -7.67 16.47 5.64
N VAL A 121 -7.06 17.03 4.59
CA VAL A 121 -5.60 17.13 4.47
C VAL A 121 -5.02 17.96 5.61
N ALA A 122 -5.67 19.05 5.99
CA ALA A 122 -5.25 19.88 7.12
C ALA A 122 -5.38 19.14 8.47
N GLU A 123 -6.40 18.30 8.64
CA GLU A 123 -6.51 17.41 9.81
C GLU A 123 -5.33 16.43 9.88
N PHE A 124 -4.91 15.83 8.75
CA PHE A 124 -3.71 14.98 8.70
C PHE A 124 -2.42 15.76 8.95
N GLU A 125 -2.23 16.94 8.34
CA GLU A 125 -1.06 17.79 8.62
C GLU A 125 -0.96 18.18 10.10
N GLY A 126 -2.09 18.43 10.75
CA GLY A 126 -2.14 18.71 12.18
C GLY A 126 -1.86 17.50 13.07
N VAL A 127 -2.21 16.28 12.61
CA VAL A 127 -1.93 15.02 13.32
C VAL A 127 -0.48 14.59 13.15
N ASP A 128 0.11 14.63 11.95
CA ASP A 128 1.53 14.35 11.73
C ASP A 128 2.44 15.32 12.50
N ALA A 129 2.05 16.60 12.60
CA ALA A 129 2.75 17.58 13.42
C ALA A 129 2.64 17.30 14.93
N ALA A 130 1.61 16.58 15.37
CA ALA A 130 1.40 16.17 16.76
C ALA A 130 2.01 14.79 17.08
N GLU A 131 2.04 13.85 16.13
CA GLU A 131 2.74 12.56 16.26
C GLU A 131 4.28 12.70 16.11
N GLY A 132 4.77 13.82 15.56
CA GLY A 132 6.18 14.17 15.54
C GLY A 132 6.83 14.42 16.90
N GLU A 133 6.08 14.42 18.00
CA GLU A 133 6.59 14.51 19.38
C GLU A 133 6.58 13.17 20.14
N GLU A 134 6.24 12.04 19.52
CA GLU A 134 6.27 10.72 20.19
C GLU A 134 6.91 9.64 19.31
N GLY A 135 8.11 9.92 18.81
CA GLY A 135 8.87 9.03 17.94
C GLY A 135 10.39 9.01 18.18
N GLU A 136 10.86 9.40 19.36
CA GLU A 136 12.28 9.28 19.73
C GLU A 136 12.47 8.38 20.96
N ALA A 137 12.55 7.07 20.72
CA ALA A 137 13.27 6.13 21.58
C ALA A 137 13.50 4.81 20.84
N VAL A 138 14.23 4.86 19.72
CA VAL A 138 15.00 3.68 19.30
C VAL A 138 16.34 3.78 20.05
N GLU A 139 16.36 3.40 21.32
CA GLU A 139 17.62 3.07 21.99
C GLU A 139 18.14 1.76 21.37
N GLY A 140 18.90 1.92 20.30
CA GLY A 140 19.90 0.94 19.90
C GLY A 140 20.99 0.91 20.96
N ASP A 141 20.82 0.07 21.98
CA ASP A 141 21.90 -0.30 22.89
C ASP A 141 22.88 -1.22 22.14
N ALA A 142 23.84 -0.59 21.48
CA ALA A 142 25.06 -1.22 21.01
C ALA A 142 26.17 -0.18 20.86
N ALA A 143 26.91 0.08 21.94
CA ALA A 143 28.39 0.09 21.93
C ALA A 143 28.96 0.54 23.29
N GLU A 144 29.54 -0.44 23.99
CA GLU A 144 30.94 -0.42 24.42
C GLU A 144 31.46 0.81 25.19
N GLU A 145 31.67 0.65 26.50
CA GLU A 145 32.73 1.38 27.18
C GLU A 145 33.56 0.46 28.08
N ALA A 146 34.86 0.62 27.94
CA ALA A 146 35.93 -0.19 28.47
C ALA A 146 36.33 0.19 29.91
N ALA A 147 37.11 -0.73 30.49
CA ALA A 147 38.11 -0.52 31.54
C ALA A 147 37.64 -0.49 33.02
N ALA A 148 38.00 -1.54 33.77
CA ALA A 148 38.88 -1.41 34.94
C ALA A 148 39.39 -2.77 35.43
N GLU A 149 40.67 -2.76 35.74
CA GLU A 149 41.60 -3.81 36.19
C GLU A 149 41.32 -4.34 37.61
N ALA A 150 41.48 -5.66 37.83
CA ALA A 150 42.10 -6.25 39.04
C ALA A 150 42.18 -7.80 38.93
N ALA A 151 43.40 -8.34 38.91
CA ALA A 151 43.73 -9.78 39.03
C ALA A 151 43.69 -10.25 40.51
N PRO A 152 44.14 -11.47 40.90
CA PRO A 152 44.18 -12.80 40.27
C PRO A 152 43.66 -13.94 41.20
N ALA A 153 43.35 -15.13 40.66
CA ALA A 153 43.44 -16.45 41.33
C ALA A 153 43.22 -17.55 40.28
N ALA A 154 44.26 -18.22 39.78
CA ALA A 154 44.90 -19.42 40.32
C ALA A 154 44.08 -20.71 40.10
N ASP A 155 44.76 -21.69 39.48
CA ASP A 155 44.43 -23.13 39.38
C ASP A 155 43.28 -23.53 38.43
N SER A 156 43.36 -24.54 37.55
CA SER A 156 44.26 -25.68 37.36
C SER A 156 44.21 -26.07 35.86
N ASP A 157 45.35 -26.32 35.20
CA ASP A 157 45.92 -27.64 34.92
C ASP A 157 45.51 -28.27 33.57
N SER A 158 46.55 -28.74 32.87
CA SER A 158 46.58 -29.75 31.80
C SER A 158 46.10 -29.43 30.36
N LYS A 159 47.06 -28.88 29.61
CA LYS A 159 47.72 -29.46 28.41
C LYS A 159 46.91 -29.82 27.15
N PRO A 160 47.33 -29.31 25.96
CA PRO A 160 46.81 -29.70 24.65
C PRO A 160 47.66 -30.80 24.00
N GLN A 161 47.07 -31.52 23.02
CA GLN A 161 47.71 -32.16 21.84
C GLN A 161 46.65 -33.08 21.19
N ALA A 162 46.53 -33.25 19.88
CA ALA A 162 47.20 -32.73 18.70
C ALA A 162 46.24 -32.94 17.51
#